data_AF-A0A818NFK9-F1
#
_entry.id   AF-A0A818NFK9-F1
#
_cell.length_a   1.000
_cell.length_b   1.000
_cell.length_c   1.000
_cell.angle_alpha   90.00
_cell.angle_beta   90.00
_cell.angle_gamma   90.00
#
_symmetry.space_group_name_H-M   'P 1'
#
loop_
_entity.id
_entity.type
_entity.pdbx_description
1 polymer ?
#
loop_
_entity_poly.entity_id
_entity_poly.type
_entity_poly.pdbx_seq_one_letter_code
_entity_poly.pdbx_strand_id
1 'polypeptide(L)'
;NGVQQNYSLLSYRYCNLIIAKLKFHERNPIFTGNLTMNEYKDIRRLFNDNFNSYFQLCIELFHYMEAILNLVQVIFKSLDQSRSNSMTAAGQCRLNPLIVCIQDSSLLYDYIVKVLFKLHEGKE
;
A
#
# COMPACT_ATOMS: atom_id res chain seq x y z
N ASN A 1 -19.46 -12.21 23.33
CA ASN A 1 -18.36 -12.86 22.57
C ASN A 1 -18.13 -12.33 21.14
N GLY A 2 -18.70 -11.18 20.73
CA GLY A 2 -18.53 -10.66 19.36
C GLY A 2 -17.39 -9.65 19.14
N VAL A 3 -16.82 -9.07 20.21
CA VAL A 3 -15.81 -8.00 20.10
C VAL A 3 -14.42 -8.54 19.75
N GLN A 4 -14.07 -9.73 20.24
CA GLN A 4 -12.74 -10.33 20.08
C GLN A 4 -12.49 -10.83 18.64
N GLN A 5 -13.54 -11.29 17.95
CA GLN A 5 -13.45 -11.73 16.55
C GLN A 5 -13.14 -10.59 15.56
N ASN A 6 -13.53 -9.35 15.88
CA ASN A 6 -13.36 -8.22 14.96
C ASN A 6 -11.91 -7.71 14.89
N TYR A 7 -11.18 -7.74 16.01
CA TYR A 7 -9.78 -7.28 16.03
C TYR A 7 -8.83 -8.30 15.43
N SER A 8 -9.09 -9.61 15.54
CA SER A 8 -8.22 -10.65 14.99
C SER A 8 -8.02 -10.50 13.47
N LEU A 9 -9.11 -10.27 12.72
CA LEU A 9 -9.03 -10.08 11.27
C LEU A 9 -8.34 -8.76 10.90
N LEU A 10 -8.59 -7.68 11.66
CA LEU A 10 -7.92 -6.39 11.48
C LEU A 10 -6.42 -6.51 11.69
N SER A 11 -6.00 -7.10 12.81
CA SER A 11 -4.59 -7.35 13.14
C SER A 11 -3.92 -8.20 12.07
N TYR A 12 -4.57 -9.27 11.62
CA TYR A 12 -4.06 -10.12 10.54
C TYR A 12 -3.82 -9.34 9.24
N ARG A 13 -4.81 -8.55 8.78
CA ARG A 13 -4.66 -7.74 7.57
C ARG A 13 -3.60 -6.66 7.73
N TYR A 14 -3.49 -6.05 8.91
CA TYR A 14 -2.48 -5.04 9.18
C TYR A 14 -1.07 -5.64 9.17
N CYS A 15 -0.86 -6.81 9.78
CA CYS A 15 0.40 -7.53 9.69
C CYS A 15 0.76 -7.88 8.24
N ASN A 16 -0.21 -8.34 7.44
CA ASN A 16 0.02 -8.61 6.01
C ASN A 16 0.41 -7.35 5.22
N LEU A 17 -0.19 -6.20 5.52
CA LEU A 17 0.23 -4.91 4.94
C LEU A 17 1.67 -4.57 5.31
N ILE A 18 2.04 -4.72 6.58
CA ILE A 18 3.42 -4.48 7.03
C ILE A 18 4.40 -5.42 6.32
N ILE A 19 4.06 -6.71 6.18
CA ILE A 19 4.90 -7.68 5.45
C ILE A 19 5.02 -7.29 3.97
N ALA A 20 3.94 -6.88 3.33
CA ALA A 20 3.97 -6.41 1.94
C ALA A 20 4.88 -5.18 1.79
N LYS A 21 4.77 -4.21 2.72
CA LYS A 21 5.64 -3.03 2.79
C LYS A 21 7.11 -3.42 2.95
N LEU A 22 7.44 -4.29 3.92
CA LEU A 22 8.82 -4.72 4.16
C LEU A 22 9.41 -5.45 2.96
N LYS A 23 8.66 -6.38 2.34
CA LYS A 23 9.10 -7.08 1.12
C LYS A 23 9.32 -6.13 -0.05
N PHE A 24 8.46 -5.12 -0.19
CA PHE A 24 8.61 -4.10 -1.23
C PHE A 24 9.92 -3.31 -1.04
N HIS A 25 10.20 -2.83 0.17
CA HIS A 25 11.43 -2.06 0.45
C HIS A 25 12.70 -2.90 0.42
N GLU A 26 12.62 -4.19 0.79
CA GLU A 26 13.75 -5.14 0.66
C GLU A 26 14.16 -5.29 -0.80
N ARG A 27 13.20 -5.42 -1.71
CA ARG A 27 13.45 -5.58 -3.15
C ARG A 27 13.76 -4.27 -3.86
N ASN A 28 13.20 -3.17 -3.35
CA ASN A 28 13.32 -1.85 -3.94
C ASN A 28 13.90 -0.85 -2.92
N PRO A 29 15.19 -0.97 -2.56
CA PRO A 29 15.84 -0.12 -1.55
C PRO A 29 15.94 1.36 -1.97
N ILE A 30 15.53 1.67 -3.20
CA ILE A 30 15.46 3.02 -3.73
C ILE A 30 14.32 3.87 -3.16
N PHE A 31 13.22 3.22 -2.74
CA PHE A 31 12.12 3.88 -2.08
C PHE A 31 12.44 3.97 -0.59
N THR A 32 12.40 5.20 -0.05
CA THR A 32 12.46 5.42 1.40
C THR A 32 11.21 4.86 2.08
N GLY A 33 11.21 4.74 3.42
CA GLY A 33 10.08 4.14 4.15
C GLY A 33 8.74 4.89 4.03
N ASN A 34 8.76 6.15 3.60
CA ASN A 34 7.57 6.95 3.25
C ASN A 34 7.31 6.98 1.74
N LEU A 35 7.86 6.02 1.00
CA LEU A 35 7.73 5.88 -0.45
C LEU A 35 8.19 7.11 -1.23
N THR A 36 9.05 7.96 -0.68
CA THR A 36 9.67 9.02 -1.47
C THR A 36 10.93 8.51 -2.16
N MET A 37 11.31 9.18 -3.24
CA MET A 37 12.60 9.01 -3.87
C MET A 37 13.40 10.29 -3.72
N ASN A 38 14.73 10.17 -3.68
CA ASN A 38 15.60 11.33 -3.68
C ASN A 38 15.44 12.07 -5.03
N GLU A 39 15.37 13.41 -5.02
CA GLU A 39 14.95 14.25 -6.17
C GLU A 39 15.72 14.00 -7.48
N TYR A 40 16.94 13.47 -7.37
CA TYR A 40 17.81 13.14 -8.50
C TYR A 40 17.51 11.80 -9.18
N LYS A 41 16.50 11.06 -8.73
CA LYS A 41 16.18 9.69 -9.17
C LYS A 41 14.76 9.61 -9.74
N ASP A 42 14.61 9.96 -11.01
CA ASP A 42 13.37 9.71 -11.76
C ASP A 42 13.25 8.20 -12.05
N ILE A 43 12.11 7.59 -11.72
CA ILE A 43 11.75 6.21 -12.09
C ILE A 43 12.05 5.92 -13.55
N ARG A 44 11.87 6.89 -14.45
CA ARG A 44 12.17 6.75 -15.88
C ARG A 44 13.65 6.47 -16.20
N ARG A 45 14.58 6.74 -15.28
CA ARG A 45 16.03 6.57 -15.48
C ARG A 45 16.64 5.48 -14.60
N LEU A 46 15.87 4.94 -13.66
CA LEU A 46 16.41 4.11 -12.59
C LEU A 46 16.73 2.67 -12.99
N PHE A 47 16.09 2.16 -14.03
CA PHE A 47 16.29 0.79 -14.47
C PHE A 47 17.10 0.67 -15.76
N ASN A 48 17.82 1.73 -16.17
CA ASN A 48 18.52 1.79 -17.46
C ASN A 48 17.61 1.37 -18.63
N ASP A 49 16.35 1.80 -18.61
CA ASP A 49 15.29 1.41 -19.57
C ASP A 49 15.06 -0.11 -19.69
N ASN A 50 15.41 -0.90 -18.67
CA ASN A 50 15.12 -2.34 -18.65
C ASN A 50 13.63 -2.60 -18.39
N PHE A 51 12.91 -2.96 -19.45
CA PHE A 51 11.50 -3.30 -19.44
C PHE A 51 11.11 -4.33 -18.36
N ASN A 52 11.93 -5.37 -18.17
CA ASN A 52 11.63 -6.44 -17.20
C ASN A 52 11.61 -5.89 -15.76
N SER A 53 12.50 -4.94 -15.46
CA SER A 53 12.55 -4.29 -14.15
C SER A 53 11.32 -3.40 -13.91
N TYR A 54 10.86 -2.66 -14.93
CA TYR A 54 9.61 -1.89 -14.83
C TYR A 54 8.40 -2.80 -14.63
N PHE A 55 8.34 -3.93 -15.33
CA PHE A 55 7.23 -4.88 -15.20
C PHE A 55 7.19 -5.49 -13.80
N GLN A 56 8.35 -5.93 -13.29
CA GLN A 56 8.47 -6.44 -11.94
C GLN A 56 8.08 -5.39 -10.89
N LEU A 57 8.57 -4.15 -11.03
CA LEU A 57 8.20 -3.06 -10.13
C LEU A 57 6.68 -2.80 -10.18
N CYS A 58 6.07 -2.82 -11.36
CA CYS A 58 4.63 -2.63 -11.53
C CYS A 58 3.83 -3.67 -10.74
N ILE A 59 4.19 -4.95 -10.85
CA ILE A 59 3.57 -6.05 -10.10
C ILE A 59 3.71 -5.82 -8.60
N GLU A 60 4.89 -5.42 -8.14
CA GLU A 60 5.15 -5.20 -6.72
C GLU A 60 4.38 -4.00 -6.15
N LEU A 61 4.27 -2.91 -6.91
CA LEU A 61 3.43 -1.76 -6.56
C LEU A 61 1.95 -2.17 -6.45
N PHE A 62 1.45 -2.99 -7.38
CA PHE A 62 0.07 -3.49 -7.34
C PHE A 62 -0.18 -4.43 -6.15
N HIS A 63 0.74 -5.33 -5.83
CA HIS A 63 0.61 -6.18 -4.65
C HIS A 63 0.58 -5.37 -3.34
N TYR A 64 1.36 -4.30 -3.25
CA TYR A 64 1.30 -3.39 -2.10
C TYR A 64 -0.06 -2.68 -2.07
N MET A 65 -0.51 -2.09 -3.18
CA MET A 65 -1.83 -1.45 -3.26
C MET A 65 -2.97 -2.41 -2.87
N GLU A 66 -2.91 -3.66 -3.31
CA GLU A 66 -3.88 -4.69 -2.96
C GLU A 66 -3.90 -4.98 -1.44
N ALA A 67 -2.73 -5.03 -0.79
CA ALA A 67 -2.66 -5.20 0.66
C ALA A 67 -3.32 -4.03 1.41
N ILE A 68 -3.15 -2.79 0.92
CA ILE A 68 -3.82 -1.60 1.45
C ILE A 68 -5.33 -1.73 1.30
N LEU A 69 -5.82 -2.03 0.09
CA LEU A 69 -7.25 -2.15 -0.19
C LEU A 69 -7.93 -3.23 0.66
N ASN A 70 -7.27 -4.37 0.84
CA ASN A 70 -7.74 -5.45 1.71
C ASN A 70 -7.89 -5.02 3.17
N LEU A 71 -6.96 -4.22 3.70
CA LEU A 71 -7.06 -3.70 5.06
C LEU A 71 -8.20 -2.68 5.18
N VAL A 72 -8.29 -1.74 4.24
CA VAL A 72 -9.32 -0.69 4.21
C VAL A 72 -10.73 -1.32 4.21
N GLN A 73 -10.95 -2.35 3.39
CA GLN A 73 -12.22 -3.08 3.36
C GLN A 73 -12.60 -3.68 4.73
N VAL A 74 -11.64 -4.28 5.43
CA VAL A 74 -11.88 -4.87 6.76
C VAL A 74 -12.12 -3.79 7.80
N ILE A 75 -11.41 -2.65 7.74
CA ILE A 75 -11.65 -1.51 8.64
C ILE A 75 -13.07 -1.00 8.50
N PHE A 76 -13.55 -0.71 7.28
CA PHE A 76 -14.91 -0.22 7.07
C PHE A 76 -15.97 -1.25 7.51
N LYS A 77 -15.81 -2.52 7.13
CA LYS A 77 -16.71 -3.59 7.58
C LYS A 77 -16.77 -3.71 9.10
N SER A 78 -15.64 -3.51 9.79
CA SER A 78 -15.58 -3.57 11.24
C SER A 78 -16.34 -2.42 11.92
N LEU A 79 -16.45 -1.25 11.28
CA LEU A 79 -17.18 -0.10 11.82
C LEU A 79 -18.70 -0.30 11.68
N ASP A 80 -19.14 -0.81 10.54
CA ASP A 80 -20.55 -1.15 10.29
C ASP A 80 -21.07 -2.21 11.26
N GLN A 81 -20.32 -3.31 11.43
CA GLN A 81 -20.73 -4.45 12.24
C GLN A 81 -20.78 -4.15 13.74
N SER A 82 -19.95 -3.22 14.20
CA SER A 82 -19.79 -2.94 15.63
C SER A 82 -20.58 -1.73 16.10
N ARG A 83 -21.34 -1.06 15.22
CA ARG A 83 -21.91 0.28 15.45
C ARG A 83 -20.89 1.24 16.09
N SER A 84 -19.60 1.03 15.79
CA SER A 84 -18.55 1.76 16.51
C SER A 84 -18.51 3.18 16.03
N ASN A 85 -18.81 4.08 16.95
CA ASN A 85 -18.70 5.51 16.74
C ASN A 85 -17.21 5.87 16.56
N SER A 86 -16.90 6.55 15.46
CA SER A 86 -15.56 7.04 15.13
C SER A 86 -14.98 7.95 16.22
N MET A 87 -15.81 8.55 17.07
CA MET A 87 -15.39 9.40 18.19
C MET A 87 -14.99 8.62 19.45
N THR A 88 -15.14 7.30 19.48
CA THR A 88 -14.71 6.47 20.62
C THR A 88 -13.25 6.05 20.49
N ALA A 89 -12.58 5.80 21.61
CA ALA A 89 -11.20 5.28 21.60
C ALA A 89 -11.06 3.97 20.79
N ALA A 90 -12.06 3.08 20.87
CA ALA A 90 -12.10 1.85 20.10
C ALA A 90 -12.28 2.10 18.59
N GLY A 91 -13.10 3.08 18.20
CA GLY A 91 -13.26 3.52 16.81
C GLY A 91 -11.99 4.13 16.25
N GLN A 92 -11.36 5.05 16.98
CA GLN A 92 -10.09 5.67 16.60
C GLN A 92 -8.97 4.65 16.43
N CYS A 93 -8.88 3.65 17.33
CA CYS A 93 -7.91 2.56 17.20
C CYS A 93 -8.04 1.80 15.87
N ARG A 94 -9.27 1.61 15.36
CA ARG A 94 -9.52 0.96 14.06
C ARG A 94 -9.29 1.88 12.87
N LEU A 95 -9.50 3.18 13.03
CA LEU A 95 -9.32 4.18 11.97
C LEU A 95 -7.86 4.59 11.79
N ASN A 96 -7.04 4.56 12.84
CA ASN A 96 -5.66 5.05 12.81
C ASN A 96 -4.79 4.48 11.66
N PRO A 97 -4.88 3.18 11.30
CA PRO A 97 -4.15 2.63 10.16
C PRO A 97 -4.51 3.26 8.80
N LEU A 98 -5.71 3.86 8.67
CA LEU A 98 -6.14 4.51 7.42
C LEU A 98 -5.27 5.71 7.06
N ILE A 99 -4.69 6.41 8.04
CA ILE A 99 -3.81 7.56 7.80
C ILE A 99 -2.64 7.12 6.91
N VAL A 100 -1.96 6.03 7.31
CA VAL A 100 -0.83 5.46 6.57
C VAL A 100 -1.30 4.86 5.24
N CYS A 101 -2.46 4.19 5.21
CA CYS A 101 -3.02 3.64 3.98
C CYS A 101 -3.24 4.74 2.91
N ILE A 102 -3.81 5.89 3.31
CA ILE A 102 -4.08 7.01 2.40
C ILE A 102 -2.77 7.58 1.88
N GLN A 103 -1.82 7.86 2.78
CA GLN A 103 -0.50 8.40 2.41
C GLN A 103 0.24 7.49 1.44
N ASP A 104 0.35 6.20 1.75
CA ASP A 104 1.06 5.23 0.90
C ASP A 104 0.31 5.03 -0.43
N SER A 105 -1.03 4.93 -0.42
CA SER A 105 -1.82 4.72 -1.64
C SER A 105 -1.68 5.85 -2.65
N SER A 106 -1.59 7.10 -2.20
CA SER A 106 -1.42 8.25 -3.10
C SER A 106 -0.11 8.16 -3.88
N LEU A 107 0.99 7.82 -3.22
CA LEU A 107 2.31 7.68 -3.85
C LEU A 107 2.39 6.44 -4.72
N LEU A 108 1.87 5.29 -4.25
CA LEU A 108 1.82 4.07 -5.03
C LEU A 108 1.04 4.29 -6.34
N TYR A 109 -0.09 5.00 -6.31
CA TYR A 109 -0.86 5.30 -7.50
C TYR A 109 -0.06 6.13 -8.52
N ASP A 110 0.60 7.20 -8.07
CA ASP A 110 1.45 8.03 -8.93
C ASP A 110 2.58 7.20 -9.59
N TYR A 111 3.20 6.31 -8.83
CA TYR A 111 4.22 5.39 -9.36
C TYR A 111 3.67 4.36 -10.34
N ILE A 112 2.52 3.75 -10.04
CA ILE A 112 1.86 2.78 -10.93
C ILE A 112 1.60 3.43 -12.29
N VAL A 113 1.02 4.63 -12.30
CA VAL A 113 0.74 5.37 -13.53
C VAL A 113 2.02 5.65 -14.33
N LYS A 114 3.07 6.14 -13.66
CA LYS A 114 4.37 6.42 -14.30
C LYS A 114 5.01 5.16 -14.91
N VAL A 115 4.98 4.05 -14.20
CA VAL A 115 5.53 2.76 -14.67
C VAL A 115 4.70 2.21 -15.82
N LEU A 116 3.37 2.28 -15.76
CA LEU A 116 2.49 1.83 -16.83
C LEU A 116 2.70 2.62 -18.13
N PHE A 117 2.87 3.94 -18.06
CA PHE A 117 3.22 4.75 -19.23
C PHE A 117 4.52 4.26 -19.86
N LYS A 118 5.56 4.00 -19.05
CA LYS A 118 6.84 3.47 -19.56
C LYS A 118 6.72 2.08 -20.17
N LEU A 119 5.92 1.20 -19.57
CA LEU A 119 5.65 -0.13 -20.12
C LEU A 119 4.87 -0.06 -21.45
N HIS A 120 4.05 0.97 -21.66
CA HIS A 120 3.36 1.17 -22.92
C HIS A 120 4.28 1.75 -24.00
N GLU A 121 5.17 2.70 -23.66
CA GLU A 121 6.14 3.27 -24.60
C GLU A 121 7.00 2.19 -25.28
N GLY A 122 7.35 1.11 -24.59
CA GLY A 122 8.14 0.00 -25.16
C GLY A 122 7.39 -0.99 -26.06
N LYS A 123 6.09 -0.77 -26.36
CA LYS A 123 5.30 -1.59 -27.28
C LYS A 123 5.19 -1.00 -28.70
N GLU A 124 5.64 0.24 -28.89
CA GLU A 124 5.71 0.94 -30.19
C GLU A 124 7.15 0.95 -30.72
#